data_AF-A0A2D6YHC7-F1
#
_entry.id   AF-A0A2D6YHC7-F1
#
_cell.length_a   1.000
_cell.length_b   1.000
_cell.length_c   1.000
_cell.angle_alpha   90.00
_cell.angle_beta   90.00
_cell.angle_gamma   90.00
#
_symmetry.space_group_name_H-M   'P 1'
#
loop_
_entity.id
_entity.type
_entity.pdbx_description
1 polymer ?
#
loop_
_entity_poly.entity_id
_entity_poly.type
_entity_poly.pdbx_seq_one_letter_code
_entity_poly.pdbx_strand_id
1 'polypeptide(L)'
;MHRHYREFAASLLLLGFAVSCSSYDRFPIASFSTRLQDGDRHLGWSLNYFNSWRRERQPQCLLLAEDHTVNAIDAFSQLESDTSPRINEYYVARERRTRGCRLLAELQFEAINHGQALRGMTPPGCTY
;
A
#
# COMPACT_ATOMS: atom_id res chain seq x y z
N MET A 1 29.27 58.06 22.66
CA MET A 1 29.56 56.64 22.32
C MET A 1 28.41 55.68 22.65
N HIS A 2 27.15 56.00 22.31
CA HIS A 2 26.00 55.10 22.61
C HIS A 2 24.99 54.94 21.46
N ARG A 3 25.23 55.56 20.30
CA ARG A 3 24.28 55.51 19.18
C ARG A 3 24.54 54.35 18.20
N HIS A 4 25.80 53.96 18.00
CA HIS A 4 26.19 52.91 17.04
C HIS A 4 26.04 51.46 17.55
N TYR A 5 25.85 51.24 18.86
CA TYR A 5 25.64 49.88 19.40
C TYR A 5 24.20 49.37 19.25
N ARG A 6 23.21 50.27 19.06
CA ARG A 6 21.80 49.87 18.91
C ARG A 6 21.44 49.33 17.52
N GLU A 7 22.17 49.75 16.48
CA GLU A 7 21.86 49.35 15.11
C GLU A 7 22.39 47.96 14.76
N PHE A 8 23.56 47.57 15.29
CA PHE A 8 24.10 46.22 15.09
C PHE A 8 23.30 45.13 15.82
N ALA A 9 22.69 45.43 16.96
CA ALA A 9 21.87 44.47 17.71
C ALA A 9 20.54 44.17 16.99
N ALA A 10 19.97 45.15 16.29
CA ALA A 10 18.71 44.98 15.55
C ALA A 10 18.91 44.13 14.28
N SER A 11 20.05 44.25 13.61
CA SER A 11 20.36 43.45 12.42
C SER A 11 20.66 41.98 12.73
N LEU A 12 21.22 41.67 13.91
CA LEU A 12 21.47 40.29 14.33
C LEU A 12 20.21 39.55 14.79
N LEU A 13 19.21 40.26 15.33
CA LEU A 13 17.93 39.67 15.71
C LEU A 13 17.04 39.31 14.51
N LEU A 14 17.18 39.99 13.37
CA LEU A 14 16.43 39.69 12.15
C LEU A 14 16.98 38.49 11.36
N LEU A 15 18.25 38.13 11.56
CA LEU A 15 18.88 36.96 10.92
C LEU A 15 18.62 35.65 11.67
N GLY A 16 18.16 35.69 12.92
CA GLY A 16 17.87 34.51 13.75
C GLY A 16 16.52 33.83 13.45
N PHE A 17 15.59 34.52 12.79
CA PHE A 17 14.25 33.98 12.50
C PHE A 17 14.15 33.24 11.15
N ALA A 18 15.23 33.21 10.35
CA ALA A 18 15.21 32.62 9.02
C ALA A 18 15.64 31.13 8.97
N VAL A 19 15.84 30.48 10.12
CA VAL A 19 16.25 29.07 10.19
C VAL A 19 15.31 28.27 11.08
N SER A 20 14.02 28.22 10.73
CA SER A 20 13.09 27.21 11.26
C SER A 20 11.83 27.12 10.40
N CYS A 21 11.98 26.63 9.17
CA CYS A 21 10.95 25.89 8.47
C CYS A 21 11.64 24.93 7.50
N SER A 22 12.37 23.95 8.05
CA SER A 22 12.53 22.68 7.34
C SER A 22 11.17 21.99 7.42
N SER A 23 10.28 22.39 6.51
CA SER A 23 9.09 21.61 6.21
C SER A 23 9.62 20.30 5.65
N TYR A 24 9.60 19.24 6.45
CA TYR A 24 9.69 17.91 5.89
C TYR A 24 8.57 17.82 4.86
N ASP A 25 8.92 17.67 3.58
CA ASP A 25 8.02 17.26 2.49
C ASP A 25 7.51 15.85 2.79
N ARG A 26 6.75 15.70 3.87
CA ARG A 26 5.94 14.52 4.13
C ARG A 26 4.65 14.82 3.39
N PHE A 27 4.64 14.49 2.08
CA PHE A 27 3.41 14.39 1.29
C PHE A 27 2.30 13.82 2.19
N PRO A 28 1.09 14.39 2.17
CA PRO A 28 0.02 13.88 3.03
C PRO A 28 -0.15 12.39 2.71
N ILE A 29 0.02 11.54 3.72
CA ILE A 29 -0.24 10.10 3.57
C ILE A 29 -1.68 9.98 3.06
N ALA A 30 -1.85 9.28 1.95
CA ALA A 30 -3.17 9.10 1.34
C ALA A 30 -4.17 8.58 2.39
N SER A 31 -5.41 9.08 2.33
CA SER A 31 -6.45 8.70 3.29
C SER A 31 -6.67 7.18 3.30
N PHE A 32 -7.20 6.66 4.41
CA PHE A 32 -7.57 5.24 4.51
C PHE A 32 -8.45 4.81 3.32
N SER A 33 -9.46 5.61 2.97
CA SER A 33 -10.36 5.35 1.84
C SER A 33 -9.61 5.25 0.51
N THR A 34 -8.70 6.19 0.23
CA THR A 34 -7.90 6.20 -1.02
C THR A 34 -7.02 4.96 -1.13
N ARG A 35 -6.35 4.59 -0.05
CA ARG A 35 -5.49 3.40 0.00
C ARG A 35 -6.31 2.11 -0.08
N LEU A 36 -7.49 2.08 0.54
CA LEU A 36 -8.40 0.94 0.47
C LEU A 36 -8.88 0.73 -0.97
N GLN A 37 -9.25 1.82 -1.66
CA GLN A 37 -9.64 1.80 -3.07
C GLN A 37 -8.50 1.33 -3.99
N ASP A 38 -7.26 1.67 -3.67
CA ASP A 38 -6.10 1.19 -4.43
C ASP A 38 -5.92 -0.33 -4.30
N GLY A 39 -6.03 -0.87 -3.08
CA GLY A 39 -6.06 -2.32 -2.86
C GLY A 39 -7.25 -3.00 -3.56
N ASP A 40 -8.45 -2.40 -3.50
CA ASP A 40 -9.63 -2.91 -4.20
C ASP A 40 -9.44 -2.89 -5.73
N ARG A 41 -8.75 -1.88 -6.28
CA ARG A 41 -8.40 -1.81 -7.70
C ARG A 41 -7.48 -2.94 -8.10
N HIS A 42 -6.44 -3.22 -7.31
CA HIS A 42 -5.55 -4.35 -7.54
C HIS A 42 -6.32 -5.67 -7.53
N LEU A 43 -7.21 -5.88 -6.57
CA LEU A 43 -8.04 -7.09 -6.49
C LEU A 43 -9.02 -7.20 -7.67
N GLY A 44 -9.52 -6.08 -8.19
CA GLY A 44 -10.32 -6.06 -9.42
C GLY A 44 -9.52 -6.49 -10.65
N TRP A 45 -8.28 -5.99 -10.79
CA TRP A 45 -7.39 -6.40 -11.88
C TRP A 45 -7.01 -7.87 -11.79
N SER A 46 -6.72 -8.38 -10.59
CA SER A 46 -6.36 -9.79 -10.45
C SER A 46 -7.48 -10.73 -10.88
N LEU A 47 -8.74 -10.43 -10.52
CA LEU A 47 -9.91 -11.19 -10.97
C LEU A 47 -10.06 -11.14 -12.50
N ASN A 48 -9.85 -9.98 -13.11
CA ASN A 48 -9.93 -9.84 -14.57
C ASN A 48 -8.88 -10.71 -15.27
N TYR A 49 -7.63 -10.65 -14.82
CA TYR A 49 -6.56 -11.47 -15.39
C TYR A 49 -6.74 -12.95 -15.10
N PHE A 50 -7.22 -13.31 -13.91
CA PHE A 50 -7.50 -14.69 -13.56
C PHE A 50 -8.59 -15.28 -14.48
N ASN A 51 -9.67 -14.55 -14.70
CA ASN A 51 -10.73 -14.95 -15.62
C ASN A 51 -10.23 -15.10 -17.07
N SER A 52 -9.40 -14.17 -17.55
CA SER A 52 -8.78 -14.29 -18.87
C SER A 52 -7.86 -15.51 -18.97
N TRP A 53 -7.05 -15.77 -17.94
CA TRP A 53 -6.22 -16.98 -17.87
C TRP A 53 -7.08 -18.25 -17.85
N ARG A 54 -8.18 -18.29 -17.09
CA ARG A 54 -9.08 -19.47 -17.06
C ARG A 54 -9.65 -19.81 -18.43
N ARG A 55 -9.93 -18.81 -19.27
CA ARG A 55 -10.46 -18.99 -20.63
C ARG A 55 -9.39 -19.42 -21.63
N GLU A 56 -8.26 -18.72 -21.64
CA GLU A 56 -7.30 -18.80 -22.75
C GLU A 56 -5.95 -19.41 -22.37
N ARG A 57 -5.73 -19.64 -21.07
CA ARG A 57 -4.50 -20.21 -20.48
C ARG A 57 -3.22 -19.47 -20.86
N GLN A 58 -3.33 -18.18 -21.22
CA GLN A 58 -2.19 -17.33 -21.51
C GLN A 58 -1.32 -17.15 -20.25
N PRO A 59 -0.05 -17.61 -20.23
CA PRO A 59 0.78 -17.59 -19.03
C PRO A 59 0.95 -16.19 -18.42
N GLN A 60 0.99 -15.15 -19.27
CA GLN A 60 1.11 -13.76 -18.82
C GLN A 60 -0.09 -13.31 -17.96
N CYS A 61 -1.30 -13.78 -18.26
CA CYS A 61 -2.46 -13.45 -17.44
C CYS A 61 -2.38 -14.08 -16.04
N LEU A 62 -1.81 -15.28 -15.90
CA LEU A 62 -1.60 -15.88 -14.58
C LEU A 62 -0.62 -15.04 -13.74
N LEU A 63 0.47 -14.60 -14.37
CA LEU A 63 1.48 -13.75 -13.70
C LEU A 63 0.89 -12.41 -13.25
N LEU A 64 0.08 -11.77 -14.11
CA LEU A 64 -0.58 -10.51 -13.76
C LEU A 64 -1.66 -10.70 -12.69
N ALA A 65 -2.38 -11.82 -12.72
CA ALA A 65 -3.35 -12.15 -11.69
C ALA A 65 -2.68 -12.35 -10.33
N GLU A 66 -1.57 -13.07 -10.30
CA GLU A 66 -0.74 -13.27 -9.12
C GLU A 66 -0.21 -11.94 -8.57
N ASP A 67 0.49 -11.15 -9.40
CA ASP A 67 1.13 -9.89 -9.01
C ASP A 67 0.11 -8.91 -8.42
N HIS A 68 -1.03 -8.72 -9.09
CA HIS A 68 -2.07 -7.84 -8.57
C HIS A 68 -2.73 -8.39 -7.30
N THR A 69 -2.84 -9.71 -7.13
CA THR A 69 -3.37 -10.28 -5.89
C THR A 69 -2.42 -10.02 -4.72
N VAL A 70 -1.12 -10.22 -4.91
CA VAL A 70 -0.09 -9.95 -3.90
C VAL A 70 -0.07 -8.46 -3.54
N ASN A 71 -0.07 -7.58 -4.54
CA ASN A 71 -0.12 -6.13 -4.32
C ASN A 71 -1.37 -5.70 -3.53
N ALA A 72 -2.53 -6.30 -3.80
CA ALA A 72 -3.74 -6.05 -3.01
C ALA A 72 -3.58 -6.50 -1.54
N ILE A 73 -3.06 -7.72 -1.32
CA ILE A 73 -2.83 -8.26 0.03
C ILE A 73 -1.88 -7.35 0.81
N ASP A 74 -0.79 -6.91 0.20
CA ASP A 74 0.20 -6.04 0.83
C ASP A 74 -0.41 -4.68 1.17
N ALA A 75 -1.18 -4.08 0.25
CA ALA A 75 -1.88 -2.82 0.50
C ALA A 75 -2.85 -2.92 1.69
N PHE A 76 -3.64 -4.00 1.76
CA PHE A 76 -4.55 -4.24 2.88
C PHE A 76 -3.82 -4.55 4.18
N SER A 77 -2.70 -5.27 4.12
CA SER A 77 -1.87 -5.58 5.30
C SER A 77 -1.27 -4.30 5.91
N GLN A 78 -0.79 -3.38 5.06
CA GLN A 78 -0.33 -2.07 5.50
C GLN A 78 -1.45 -1.25 6.14
N LEU A 79 -2.66 -1.26 5.54
CA LEU A 79 -3.82 -0.58 6.13
C LEU A 79 -4.23 -1.17 7.48
N GLU A 80 -4.21 -2.50 7.61
CA GLU A 80 -4.46 -3.19 8.88
C GLU A 80 -3.40 -2.81 9.93
N SER A 81 -2.13 -2.73 9.56
CA SER A 81 -1.03 -2.33 10.45
C SER A 81 -1.11 -0.85 10.88
N ASP A 82 -1.55 0.03 9.99
CA ASP A 82 -1.65 1.46 10.25
C ASP A 82 -2.91 1.85 11.06
N THR A 83 -3.83 0.89 11.26
CA THR A 83 -5.09 1.12 11.98
C THR A 83 -5.11 0.36 13.31
N SER A 84 -5.77 0.95 14.31
CA SER A 84 -5.90 0.30 15.61
C SER A 84 -6.97 -0.80 15.56
N PRO A 85 -6.77 -1.96 16.20
CA PRO A 85 -7.83 -2.98 16.37
C PRO A 85 -9.09 -2.48 17.11
N ARG A 86 -9.07 -1.25 17.63
CA ARG A 86 -10.19 -0.60 18.33
C ARG A 86 -11.11 0.20 17.39
N ILE A 87 -10.73 0.39 16.12
CA ILE A 87 -11.52 1.12 15.12
C ILE A 87 -11.97 0.20 13.99
N ASN A 88 -13.07 0.54 13.33
CA ASN A 88 -13.72 -0.33 12.34
C ASN A 88 -12.86 -0.55 11.09
N GLU A 89 -12.07 0.45 10.71
CA GLU A 89 -11.17 0.44 9.56
C GLU A 89 -10.19 -0.74 9.59
N TYR A 90 -9.74 -1.12 10.78
CA TYR A 90 -8.90 -2.30 10.98
C TYR A 90 -9.57 -3.58 10.48
N TYR A 91 -10.83 -3.79 10.85
CA TYR A 91 -11.58 -4.98 10.46
C TYR A 91 -11.94 -4.96 8.98
N VAL A 92 -12.16 -3.79 8.41
CA VAL A 92 -12.36 -3.63 6.96
C VAL A 92 -11.09 -4.04 6.20
N ALA A 93 -9.92 -3.52 6.58
CA ALA A 93 -8.65 -3.88 5.96
C ALA A 93 -8.34 -5.38 6.12
N ARG A 94 -8.55 -5.93 7.31
CA ARG A 94 -8.36 -7.37 7.59
C ARG A 94 -9.26 -8.26 6.74
N GLU A 95 -10.55 -7.92 6.62
CA GLU A 95 -11.49 -8.68 5.79
C GLU A 95 -11.08 -8.64 4.32
N ARG A 96 -10.67 -7.47 3.81
CA ARG A 96 -10.16 -7.33 2.44
C ARG A 96 -8.88 -8.14 2.22
N ARG A 97 -7.93 -8.10 3.15
CA ARG A 97 -6.71 -8.93 3.10
C ARG A 97 -7.05 -10.42 3.06
N THR A 98 -7.98 -10.85 3.91
CA THR A 98 -8.43 -12.26 3.99
C THR A 98 -9.02 -12.73 2.67
N ARG A 99 -9.82 -11.87 2.00
CA ARG A 99 -10.34 -12.17 0.65
C ARG A 99 -9.22 -12.25 -0.39
N GLY A 100 -8.23 -11.36 -0.34
CA GLY A 100 -7.05 -11.42 -1.19
C GLY A 100 -6.30 -12.75 -1.04
N CYS A 101 -6.02 -13.16 0.21
CA CYS A 101 -5.38 -14.46 0.48
C CYS A 101 -6.20 -15.63 -0.11
N ARG A 102 -7.52 -15.65 0.08
CA ARG A 102 -8.39 -16.70 -0.49
C ARG A 102 -8.30 -16.76 -2.02
N LEU A 103 -8.29 -15.60 -2.68
CA LEU A 103 -8.12 -15.54 -4.14
C LEU A 103 -6.74 -16.06 -4.57
N LEU A 104 -5.68 -15.75 -3.85
CA LEU A 104 -4.34 -16.27 -4.14
C LEU A 104 -4.27 -17.80 -3.97
N ALA A 105 -4.95 -18.35 -2.97
CA ALA A 105 -5.10 -19.79 -2.79
C ALA A 105 -5.83 -20.44 -3.98
N GLU A 106 -6.91 -19.82 -4.44
CA GLU A 106 -7.69 -20.30 -5.60
C GLU A 106 -6.86 -20.25 -6.88
N LEU A 107 -6.12 -19.16 -7.10
CA LEU A 107 -5.15 -19.03 -8.20
C LEU A 107 -4.12 -20.16 -8.17
N GLN A 108 -3.52 -20.42 -7.01
CA GLN A 108 -2.52 -21.47 -6.83
C GLN A 108 -3.11 -22.86 -7.11
N PHE A 109 -4.29 -23.15 -6.57
CA PHE A 109 -4.98 -24.42 -6.75
C PHE A 109 -5.30 -24.68 -8.22
N GLU A 110 -5.93 -23.71 -8.89
CA GLU A 110 -6.27 -23.81 -10.30
C GLU A 110 -5.02 -23.91 -11.18
N ALA A 111 -3.96 -23.13 -10.91
CA ALA A 111 -2.71 -23.21 -11.65
C ALA A 111 -2.09 -24.62 -11.58
N ILE A 112 -2.01 -25.20 -10.37
CA ILE A 112 -1.47 -26.55 -10.16
C ILE A 112 -2.30 -27.59 -10.92
N ASN A 113 -3.63 -27.49 -10.88
CA ASN A 113 -4.52 -28.40 -11.62
C ASN A 113 -4.30 -28.33 -13.14
N HIS A 114 -3.69 -27.27 -13.64
CA HIS A 114 -3.32 -27.08 -15.04
C HIS A 114 -1.81 -27.18 -15.30
N GLY A 115 -1.04 -27.78 -14.38
CA GLY A 115 0.39 -28.03 -14.54
C GLY A 115 1.26 -26.77 -14.49
N GLN A 116 0.74 -25.67 -13.95
CA GLN A 116 1.44 -24.42 -13.75
C GLN A 116 1.65 -24.15 -12.25
N ALA A 117 2.62 -23.30 -11.92
CA ALA A 117 2.84 -22.83 -10.57
C ALA A 117 2.92 -21.30 -10.58
N LEU A 118 2.42 -20.69 -9.51
CA LEU A 118 2.69 -19.29 -9.21
C LEU A 118 4.19 -19.10 -8.92
N ARG A 119 4.71 -17.89 -9.17
CA ARG A 119 6.15 -17.61 -9.04
C ARG A 119 6.56 -17.12 -7.66
N GLY A 120 5.65 -16.43 -7.01
CA GLY A 120 5.82 -15.74 -5.74
C GLY A 120 5.64 -16.67 -4.54
N MET A 121 6.12 -16.18 -3.41
CA MET A 121 5.89 -16.81 -2.12
C MET A 121 4.52 -16.40 -1.59
N THR A 122 3.97 -17.22 -0.70
CA THR A 122 2.74 -16.85 0.03
C THR A 122 3.00 -15.61 0.89
N PRO A 123 2.21 -14.52 0.75
CA PRO A 123 2.39 -13.32 1.54
C PRO A 123 2.17 -13.57 3.04
N PRO A 124 2.86 -12.83 3.93
CA PRO A 124 2.67 -12.95 5.37
C PRO A 124 1.21 -12.73 5.80
N GLY A 125 0.72 -13.60 6.68
CA GLY A 125 -0.67 -13.54 7.16
C GLY A 125 -1.68 -14.25 6.26
N CYS A 126 -1.25 -14.76 5.09
CA CYS A 126 -2.03 -15.74 4.34
C CYS A 126 -1.65 -17.15 4.82
N THR A 127 -2.64 -17.91 5.31
CA THR A 127 -2.51 -19.32 5.69
C THR A 127 -3.47 -20.14 4.84
N TYR A 128 -2.97 -21.23 4.25
CA TYR A 128 -3.72 -22.13 3.38
C TYR A 128 -3.79 -23.53 3.98
#